data_AF-A0A524NNL0-F1
#
_entry.id   AF-A0A524NNL0-F1
#
_cell.length_a   1.000
_cell.length_b   1.000
_cell.length_c   1.000
_cell.angle_alpha   90.00
_cell.angle_beta   90.00
_cell.angle_gamma   90.00
#
_symmetry.space_group_name_H-M   'P 1'
#
loop_
_entity.id
_entity.type
_entity.pdbx_description
1 polymer ?
#
loop_
_entity_poly.entity_id
_entity_poly.type
_entity_poly.pdbx_seq_one_letter_code
_entity_poly.pdbx_strand_id
1 'polypeptide(L)'
;MGTNFQYSKTLAMEGSILTILGSVPYVGWVLGIIGVILLLRGMKEFANYYQDNEIYQNSLTGIKYYVVALIALAIAGAGFVVGFVVNNFPTTLTFGIGNAIGLAVGIAFLIVTFVFYVLAASHLRKTFSTLAQKTGEHSFETAGTLLWVGSILTIIGVGVILIFVAWIFGIIGFFTMKAPQQQQPYESQPYGYNPPSAQSTPGSSQAQSYCSNCGAPLKPQSTYCSSCGKKVDT
;
A
#
# COMPACT_ATOMS: atom_id res chain seq x y z
N MET A 1 -9.31 23.32 -7.28
CA MET A 1 -9.63 23.40 -5.83
C MET A 1 -8.45 22.82 -5.09
N GLY A 2 -7.70 23.65 -4.35
CA GLY A 2 -6.56 23.20 -3.56
C GLY A 2 -7.05 22.43 -2.34
N THR A 3 -7.13 21.12 -2.48
CA THR A 3 -7.35 20.20 -1.36
C THR A 3 -6.07 20.16 -0.54
N ASN A 4 -6.19 20.45 0.75
CA ASN A 4 -5.05 20.38 1.66
C ASN A 4 -4.54 18.93 1.69
N PHE A 5 -3.26 18.69 1.44
CA PHE A 5 -2.64 17.35 1.53
C PHE A 5 -2.93 16.65 2.88
N GLN A 6 -3.08 17.44 3.94
CA GLN A 6 -3.47 16.92 5.25
C GLN A 6 -4.88 16.33 5.27
N TYR A 7 -5.81 16.90 4.48
CA TYR A 7 -7.18 16.40 4.37
C TYR A 7 -7.24 15.04 3.65
N SER A 8 -6.49 14.86 2.56
CA SER A 8 -6.43 13.57 1.85
C SER A 8 -5.77 12.48 2.67
N LYS A 9 -4.74 12.84 3.44
CA LYS A 9 -4.09 11.96 4.42
C LYS A 9 -5.07 11.48 5.50
N THR A 10 -5.83 12.40 6.12
CA THR A 10 -6.85 12.04 7.12
C THR A 10 -7.91 11.12 6.54
N LEU A 11 -8.44 11.42 5.34
CA LEU A 11 -9.42 10.57 4.65
C LEU A 11 -8.90 9.14 4.40
N ALA A 12 -7.63 9.00 3.99
CA ALA A 12 -7.03 7.69 3.72
C ALA A 12 -6.79 6.88 5.02
N MET A 13 -6.41 7.55 6.10
CA MET A 13 -6.20 6.92 7.41
C MET A 13 -7.53 6.46 8.02
N GLU A 14 -8.53 7.34 8.03
CA GLU A 14 -9.88 7.01 8.49
C GLU A 14 -10.46 5.88 7.63
N GLY A 15 -10.35 5.97 6.29
CA GLY A 15 -10.83 4.92 5.39
C GLY A 15 -10.19 3.55 5.64
N SER A 16 -8.89 3.52 5.94
CA SER A 16 -8.16 2.28 6.25
C SER A 16 -8.62 1.68 7.57
N ILE A 17 -8.78 2.49 8.61
CA ILE A 17 -9.26 2.06 9.93
C ILE A 17 -10.70 1.52 9.83
N LEU A 18 -11.59 2.26 9.16
CA LEU A 18 -12.97 1.81 8.93
C LEU A 18 -13.05 0.50 8.13
N THR A 19 -12.10 0.26 7.22
CA THR A 19 -12.06 -1.00 6.45
C THR A 19 -11.72 -2.19 7.36
N ILE A 20 -10.83 -2.02 8.33
CA ILE A 20 -10.51 -3.06 9.33
C ILE A 20 -11.72 -3.32 10.23
N LEU A 21 -12.34 -2.25 10.76
CA LEU A 21 -13.55 -2.31 11.60
C LEU A 21 -14.78 -2.80 10.83
N GLY A 22 -14.74 -2.79 9.49
CA GLY A 22 -15.76 -3.41 8.64
C GLY A 22 -15.87 -4.93 8.81
N SER A 23 -14.91 -5.56 9.48
CA SER A 23 -14.91 -7.00 9.78
C SER A 23 -15.91 -7.39 10.89
N VAL A 24 -16.57 -6.42 11.54
CA VAL A 24 -17.55 -6.69 12.60
C VAL A 24 -18.85 -7.27 12.00
N PRO A 25 -19.33 -8.43 12.47
CA PRO A 25 -20.57 -9.01 11.95
C PRO A 25 -21.79 -8.09 12.19
N TYR A 26 -22.80 -8.20 11.32
CA TYR A 26 -24.06 -7.43 11.30
C TYR A 26 -23.99 -5.95 10.89
N VAL A 27 -23.03 -5.19 11.42
CA VAL A 27 -22.96 -3.72 11.18
C VAL A 27 -21.73 -3.33 10.35
N GLY A 28 -20.70 -4.19 10.32
CA GLY A 28 -19.44 -3.91 9.66
C GLY A 28 -19.52 -3.78 8.15
N TRP A 29 -20.52 -4.38 7.47
CA TRP A 29 -20.65 -4.25 6.02
C TRP A 29 -20.88 -2.79 5.57
N VAL A 30 -21.67 -2.02 6.32
CA VAL A 30 -21.88 -0.59 6.04
C VAL A 30 -20.61 0.22 6.31
N LEU A 31 -19.98 -0.02 7.46
CA LEU A 31 -18.72 0.64 7.84
C LEU A 31 -17.58 0.35 6.85
N GLY A 32 -17.49 -0.88 6.38
CA GLY A 32 -16.51 -1.31 5.38
C GLY A 32 -16.71 -0.61 4.03
N ILE A 33 -17.95 -0.46 3.58
CA ILE A 33 -18.24 0.29 2.33
C ILE A 33 -17.81 1.75 2.48
N ILE A 34 -18.15 2.40 3.60
CA ILE A 34 -17.73 3.78 3.87
C ILE A 34 -16.20 3.87 3.91
N GLY A 35 -15.53 2.94 4.59
CA GLY A 35 -14.06 2.88 4.66
C GLY A 35 -13.41 2.78 3.28
N VAL A 36 -13.90 1.88 2.43
CA VAL A 36 -13.41 1.70 1.05
C VAL A 36 -13.65 2.94 0.20
N ILE A 37 -14.79 3.62 0.35
CA ILE A 37 -15.10 4.87 -0.36
C ILE A 37 -14.14 5.99 0.07
N LEU A 38 -13.88 6.14 1.37
CA LEU A 38 -12.94 7.13 1.90
C LEU A 38 -11.52 6.85 1.42
N LEU A 39 -11.11 5.58 1.42
CA LEU A 39 -9.82 5.14 0.89
C LEU A 39 -9.69 5.48 -0.60
N LEU A 40 -10.71 5.19 -1.42
CA LEU A 40 -10.72 5.55 -2.85
C LEU A 40 -10.65 7.05 -3.08
N ARG A 41 -11.37 7.83 -2.28
CA ARG A 41 -11.32 9.29 -2.38
C ARG A 41 -9.92 9.81 -2.05
N GLY A 42 -9.28 9.26 -1.03
CA GLY A 42 -7.86 9.51 -0.72
C GLY A 42 -6.94 9.16 -1.89
N MET A 43 -7.10 7.96 -2.47
CA MET A 43 -6.32 7.53 -3.64
C MET A 43 -6.54 8.41 -4.87
N LYS A 44 -7.77 8.87 -5.12
CA LYS A 44 -8.07 9.81 -6.21
C LYS A 44 -7.35 11.14 -6.02
N GLU A 45 -7.32 11.63 -4.79
CA GLU A 45 -6.62 12.86 -4.46
C GLU A 45 -5.11 12.70 -4.64
N PHE A 46 -4.54 11.58 -4.21
CA PHE A 46 -3.13 11.27 -4.47
C PHE A 46 -2.84 11.14 -5.97
N ALA A 47 -3.70 10.50 -6.75
CA ALA A 47 -3.53 10.41 -8.20
C ALA A 47 -3.52 11.80 -8.86
N ASN A 48 -4.44 12.67 -8.47
CA ASN A 48 -4.48 14.06 -8.94
C ASN A 48 -3.22 14.84 -8.50
N TYR A 49 -2.76 14.62 -7.27
CA TYR A 49 -1.62 15.33 -6.70
C TYR A 49 -0.28 14.88 -7.32
N TYR A 50 -0.12 13.57 -7.53
CA TYR A 50 1.06 12.97 -8.15
C TYR A 50 1.01 12.96 -9.69
N GLN A 51 -0.03 13.54 -10.29
CA GLN A 51 -0.30 13.56 -11.74
C GLN A 51 -0.20 12.17 -12.37
N ASP A 52 -0.57 11.13 -11.61
CA ASP A 52 -0.44 9.73 -11.99
C ASP A 52 -1.79 9.05 -11.83
N ASN A 53 -2.50 8.95 -12.96
CA ASN A 53 -3.81 8.34 -12.99
C ASN A 53 -3.75 6.82 -12.79
N GLU A 54 -2.58 6.17 -12.94
CA GLU A 54 -2.45 4.74 -12.72
C GLU A 54 -2.69 4.37 -11.26
N ILE A 55 -2.35 5.25 -10.30
CA ILE A 55 -2.64 5.06 -8.87
C ILE A 55 -4.14 4.86 -8.66
N TYR A 56 -4.95 5.75 -9.24
CA TYR A 56 -6.40 5.69 -9.08
C TYR A 56 -7.03 4.54 -9.88
N GLN A 57 -6.58 4.32 -11.12
CA GLN A 57 -7.11 3.25 -11.97
C GLN A 57 -6.79 1.86 -11.42
N ASN A 58 -5.57 1.62 -10.93
CA ASN A 58 -5.20 0.35 -10.31
C ASN A 58 -5.96 0.15 -8.99
N SER A 59 -6.10 1.19 -8.17
CA SER A 59 -6.89 1.12 -6.92
C SER A 59 -8.37 0.80 -7.17
N LEU A 60 -9.01 1.48 -8.12
CA LEU A 60 -10.38 1.19 -8.54
C LEU A 60 -10.54 -0.23 -9.08
N THR A 61 -9.57 -0.69 -9.88
CA THR A 61 -9.61 -2.03 -10.47
C THR A 61 -9.52 -3.09 -9.38
N GLY A 62 -8.64 -2.91 -8.39
CA GLY A 62 -8.57 -3.77 -7.21
C GLY A 62 -9.90 -3.81 -6.44
N ILE A 63 -10.53 -2.65 -6.23
CA ILE A 63 -11.79 -2.57 -5.48
C ILE A 63 -12.96 -3.18 -6.25
N LYS A 64 -13.01 -3.06 -7.59
CA LYS A 64 -14.00 -3.77 -8.42
C LYS A 64 -13.91 -5.28 -8.22
N TYR A 65 -12.70 -5.84 -8.27
CA TYR A 65 -12.50 -7.27 -8.03
C TYR A 65 -12.85 -7.69 -6.60
N TYR A 66 -12.56 -6.84 -5.60
CA TYR A 66 -12.97 -7.09 -4.22
C TYR A 66 -14.51 -7.13 -4.07
N VAL A 67 -15.23 -6.21 -4.70
CA VAL A 67 -16.71 -6.21 -4.68
C VAL A 67 -17.27 -7.47 -5.35
N VAL A 68 -16.71 -7.87 -6.49
CA VAL A 68 -17.11 -9.13 -7.17
C VAL A 68 -16.86 -10.34 -6.27
N ALA A 69 -15.73 -10.39 -5.57
CA ALA A 69 -15.42 -11.45 -4.62
C ALA A 69 -16.44 -11.48 -3.45
N LEU A 70 -16.83 -10.33 -2.90
CA LEU A 70 -17.84 -10.28 -1.84
C LEU A 70 -19.23 -10.75 -2.31
N ILE A 71 -19.64 -10.39 -3.53
CA ILE A 71 -20.92 -10.86 -4.09
C ILE A 71 -20.86 -12.38 -4.30
N ALA A 72 -19.76 -12.89 -4.88
CA ALA A 72 -19.57 -14.32 -5.06
C ALA A 72 -19.58 -15.07 -3.72
N LEU A 73 -18.94 -14.51 -2.68
CA LEU A 73 -18.96 -15.04 -1.33
C LEU A 73 -20.36 -15.04 -0.71
N ALA A 74 -21.15 -13.97 -0.90
CA ALA A 74 -22.51 -13.89 -0.39
C ALA A 74 -23.44 -14.93 -1.04
N ILE A 75 -23.30 -15.15 -2.36
CA ILE A 75 -24.04 -16.18 -3.09
C ILE A 75 -23.60 -17.58 -2.62
N ALA A 76 -22.29 -17.81 -2.48
CA ALA A 76 -21.73 -19.06 -1.97
C ALA A 76 -22.22 -19.35 -0.54
N GLY A 77 -22.19 -18.33 0.33
CA GLY A 77 -22.60 -18.42 1.72
C GLY A 77 -24.10 -18.64 1.86
N ALA A 78 -24.94 -17.96 1.08
CA ALA A 78 -26.38 -18.20 1.09
C ALA A 78 -26.73 -19.60 0.58
N GLY A 79 -26.08 -20.05 -0.51
CA GLY A 79 -26.24 -21.42 -1.02
C GLY A 79 -25.78 -22.47 -0.03
N PHE A 80 -24.65 -22.23 0.66
CA PHE A 80 -24.15 -23.07 1.73
C PHE A 80 -25.13 -23.10 2.91
N VAL A 81 -25.58 -21.96 3.42
CA VAL A 81 -26.52 -21.88 4.56
C VAL A 81 -27.84 -22.55 4.23
N VAL A 82 -28.44 -22.29 3.06
CA VAL A 82 -29.69 -22.96 2.65
C VAL A 82 -29.46 -24.46 2.48
N GLY A 83 -28.38 -24.88 1.82
CA GLY A 83 -28.05 -26.29 1.65
C GLY A 83 -27.71 -27.03 2.95
N PHE A 84 -27.12 -26.35 3.93
CA PHE A 84 -26.53 -26.95 5.13
C PHE A 84 -27.43 -26.83 6.37
N VAL A 85 -28.19 -25.74 6.51
CA VAL A 85 -29.13 -25.51 7.61
C VAL A 85 -30.48 -26.15 7.34
N VAL A 86 -31.01 -26.06 6.10
CA VAL A 86 -32.33 -26.63 5.77
C VAL A 86 -32.26 -28.15 5.66
N ASN A 87 -31.15 -28.72 5.17
CA ASN A 87 -30.99 -30.18 5.08
C ASN A 87 -30.46 -30.84 6.36
N ASN A 88 -30.49 -30.14 7.50
CA ASN A 88 -30.07 -30.60 8.83
C ASN A 88 -28.68 -31.25 8.81
N PHE A 89 -27.62 -30.51 9.18
CA PHE A 89 -26.26 -31.02 9.46
C PHE A 89 -26.25 -32.52 9.81
N PRO A 90 -26.05 -33.44 8.86
CA PRO A 90 -25.96 -34.83 9.23
C PRO A 90 -24.60 -34.92 9.93
N THR A 91 -24.63 -35.18 11.24
CA THR A 91 -23.44 -35.41 12.07
C THR A 91 -22.59 -36.57 11.54
N THR A 92 -23.14 -37.33 10.60
CA THR A 92 -22.45 -38.23 9.68
C THR A 92 -22.24 -37.53 8.33
N LEU A 93 -21.01 -37.50 7.82
CA LEU A 93 -20.67 -37.08 6.45
C LEU A 93 -21.34 -38.01 5.41
N THR A 94 -22.67 -37.96 5.29
CA THR A 94 -23.43 -38.83 4.40
C THR A 94 -23.42 -38.21 3.01
N PHE A 95 -22.52 -38.71 2.16
CA PHE A 95 -22.33 -38.30 0.77
C PHE A 95 -23.50 -38.76 -0.12
N GLY A 96 -24.69 -38.19 0.07
CA GLY A 96 -25.81 -38.32 -0.86
C GLY A 96 -25.61 -37.45 -2.11
N ILE A 97 -26.21 -37.83 -3.24
CA ILE A 97 -26.07 -37.15 -4.54
C ILE A 97 -26.44 -35.66 -4.46
N GLY A 98 -27.48 -35.30 -3.69
CA GLY A 98 -27.88 -33.89 -3.48
C GLY A 98 -26.85 -33.06 -2.69
N ASN A 99 -26.27 -33.65 -1.64
CA ASN A 99 -25.23 -32.99 -0.83
C ASN A 99 -23.93 -32.83 -1.63
N ALA A 100 -23.58 -33.81 -2.46
CA ALA A 100 -22.41 -33.75 -3.32
C ALA A 100 -22.48 -32.60 -4.34
N ILE A 101 -23.66 -32.34 -4.91
CA ILE A 101 -23.88 -31.22 -5.84
C ILE A 101 -23.74 -29.87 -5.11
N GLY A 102 -24.35 -29.75 -3.92
CA GLY A 102 -24.23 -28.53 -3.10
C GLY A 102 -22.78 -28.22 -2.69
N LEU A 103 -22.02 -29.24 -2.29
CA LEU A 103 -20.60 -29.10 -1.97
C LEU A 103 -19.76 -28.75 -3.19
N ALA A 104 -20.00 -29.39 -4.35
CA ALA A 104 -19.27 -29.10 -5.58
C ALA A 104 -19.50 -27.66 -6.06
N VAL A 105 -20.76 -27.18 -6.01
CA VAL A 105 -21.10 -25.79 -6.34
C VAL A 105 -20.50 -24.83 -5.32
N GLY A 106 -20.60 -25.13 -4.02
CA GLY A 106 -20.02 -24.31 -2.96
C GLY A 106 -18.50 -24.17 -3.10
N ILE A 107 -17.79 -25.27 -3.34
CA ILE A 107 -16.34 -25.27 -3.57
C ILE A 107 -15.98 -24.49 -4.83
N ALA A 108 -16.72 -24.67 -5.93
CA ALA A 108 -16.47 -23.92 -7.17
C ALA A 108 -16.59 -22.40 -6.95
N PHE A 109 -17.64 -21.94 -6.26
CA PHE A 109 -17.80 -20.54 -5.90
C PHE A 109 -16.73 -20.04 -4.93
N LEU A 110 -16.28 -20.89 -3.98
CA LEU A 110 -15.20 -20.55 -3.06
C LEU A 110 -13.88 -20.32 -3.82
N ILE A 111 -13.56 -21.19 -4.78
CA ILE A 111 -12.38 -21.06 -5.63
C ILE A 111 -12.46 -19.79 -6.47
N VAL A 112 -13.60 -19.53 -7.11
CA VAL A 112 -13.82 -18.30 -7.89
C VAL A 112 -13.63 -17.06 -7.03
N THR A 113 -14.26 -17.03 -5.85
CA THR A 113 -14.11 -15.95 -4.87
C THR A 113 -12.66 -15.74 -4.47
N PHE A 114 -11.94 -16.82 -4.19
CA PHE A 114 -10.53 -16.79 -3.81
C PHE A 114 -9.65 -16.22 -4.92
N VAL A 115 -9.84 -16.64 -6.18
CA VAL A 115 -9.10 -16.12 -7.33
C VAL A 115 -9.34 -14.61 -7.50
N PHE A 116 -10.60 -14.16 -7.45
CA PHE A 116 -10.91 -12.73 -7.54
C PHE A 116 -10.35 -11.93 -6.36
N TYR A 117 -10.35 -12.50 -5.17
CA TYR A 117 -9.77 -11.88 -3.98
C TYR A 117 -8.24 -11.68 -4.12
N VAL A 118 -7.52 -12.69 -4.61
CA VAL A 118 -6.07 -12.59 -4.89
C VAL A 118 -5.79 -11.58 -6.01
N LEU A 119 -6.63 -11.52 -7.05
CA LEU A 119 -6.52 -10.52 -8.10
C LEU A 119 -6.74 -9.10 -7.57
N ALA A 120 -7.69 -8.90 -6.66
CA ALA A 120 -7.88 -7.62 -5.97
C ALA A 120 -6.62 -7.20 -5.21
N ALA A 121 -6.07 -8.11 -4.39
CA ALA A 121 -4.85 -7.87 -3.62
C ALA A 121 -3.65 -7.48 -4.49
N SER A 122 -3.51 -8.08 -5.69
CA SER A 122 -2.42 -7.75 -6.62
C SER A 122 -2.48 -6.31 -7.13
N HIS A 123 -3.67 -5.79 -7.40
CA HIS A 123 -3.85 -4.41 -7.86
C HIS A 123 -3.63 -3.41 -6.73
N LEU A 124 -4.11 -3.71 -5.53
CA LEU A 124 -3.81 -2.90 -4.33
C LEU A 124 -2.30 -2.86 -4.04
N ARG A 125 -1.60 -3.99 -4.17
CA ARG A 125 -0.13 -4.02 -4.03
C ARG A 125 0.56 -3.05 -5.00
N LYS A 126 0.14 -3.03 -6.27
CA LYS A 126 0.68 -2.07 -7.25
C LYS A 126 0.47 -0.63 -6.78
N THR A 127 -0.74 -0.27 -6.37
CA THR A 127 -1.05 1.05 -5.83
C THR A 127 -0.13 1.42 -4.65
N PHE A 128 0.04 0.53 -3.68
CA PHE A 128 0.93 0.77 -2.53
C PHE A 128 2.41 0.88 -2.94
N SER A 129 2.88 0.08 -3.89
CA SER A 129 4.26 0.19 -4.39
C SER A 129 4.52 1.51 -5.13
N THR A 130 3.56 1.97 -5.93
CA THR A 130 3.66 3.29 -6.59
C THR A 130 3.65 4.41 -5.57
N LEU A 131 2.84 4.30 -4.51
CA LEU A 131 2.87 5.25 -3.40
C LEU A 131 4.22 5.22 -2.66
N ALA A 132 4.80 4.04 -2.42
CA ALA A 132 6.12 3.92 -1.81
C ALA A 132 7.20 4.65 -2.63
N GLN A 133 7.19 4.45 -3.95
CA GLN A 133 8.14 5.10 -4.87
C GLN A 133 7.99 6.63 -4.87
N LYS A 134 6.75 7.14 -4.86
CA LYS A 134 6.51 8.58 -4.91
C LYS A 134 6.65 9.28 -3.57
N THR A 135 6.46 8.56 -2.46
CA THR A 135 6.59 9.11 -1.09
C THR A 135 7.99 8.90 -0.51
N GLY A 136 8.79 7.98 -1.08
CA GLY A 136 10.08 7.57 -0.55
C GLY A 136 9.99 6.73 0.73
N GLU A 137 8.80 6.22 1.07
CA GLU A 137 8.52 5.53 2.34
C GLU A 137 8.33 4.02 2.12
N HIS A 138 9.26 3.21 2.66
CA HIS A 138 9.27 1.75 2.51
C HIS A 138 8.09 1.06 3.23
N SER A 139 7.44 1.72 4.19
CA SER A 139 6.28 1.17 4.89
C SER A 139 5.14 0.80 3.93
N PHE A 140 4.94 1.55 2.84
CA PHE A 140 3.92 1.22 1.83
C PHE A 140 4.28 -0.01 1.00
N GLU A 141 5.55 -0.19 0.64
CA GLU A 141 6.01 -1.37 -0.09
C GLU A 141 5.84 -2.64 0.76
N THR A 142 6.17 -2.51 2.05
CA THR A 142 5.94 -3.56 3.05
C THR A 142 4.45 -3.87 3.18
N ALA A 143 3.58 -2.86 3.31
CA ALA A 143 2.14 -3.05 3.37
C ALA A 143 1.58 -3.79 2.13
N GLY A 144 1.97 -3.37 0.93
CA GLY A 144 1.49 -3.97 -0.32
C GLY A 144 1.94 -5.43 -0.49
N THR A 145 3.18 -5.74 -0.11
CA THR A 145 3.70 -7.11 -0.19
C THR A 145 3.04 -8.03 0.83
N LEU A 146 2.86 -7.58 2.08
CA LEU A 146 2.16 -8.34 3.12
C LEU A 146 0.69 -8.57 2.75
N LEU A 147 0.02 -7.59 2.14
CA LEU A 147 -1.37 -7.74 1.68
C LEU A 147 -1.48 -8.81 0.59
N TRP A 148 -0.58 -8.80 -0.38
CA TRP A 148 -0.56 -9.79 -1.47
C TRP A 148 -0.20 -11.19 -0.99
N VAL A 149 0.89 -11.34 -0.21
CA VAL A 149 1.27 -12.63 0.38
C VAL A 149 0.19 -13.12 1.32
N GLY A 150 -0.36 -12.23 2.15
CA GLY A 150 -1.46 -12.52 3.07
C GLY A 150 -2.68 -13.05 2.33
N SER A 151 -3.05 -12.45 1.19
CA SER A 151 -4.20 -12.91 0.39
C SER A 151 -4.05 -14.35 -0.08
N ILE A 152 -2.84 -14.77 -0.49
CA ILE A 152 -2.56 -16.15 -0.91
C ILE A 152 -2.60 -17.10 0.30
N LEU A 153 -2.03 -16.68 1.43
CA LEU A 153 -1.97 -17.46 2.67
C LEU A 153 -3.31 -17.52 3.42
N THR A 154 -4.36 -16.83 2.97
CA THR A 154 -5.69 -16.90 3.62
C THR A 154 -6.29 -18.31 3.58
N ILE A 155 -5.87 -19.14 2.62
CA ILE A 155 -6.31 -20.54 2.52
C ILE A 155 -5.99 -21.38 3.77
N ILE A 156 -4.91 -21.05 4.50
CA ILE A 156 -4.48 -21.73 5.74
C ILE A 156 -4.93 -20.92 6.99
N GLY A 157 -5.73 -19.87 6.82
CA GLY A 157 -6.16 -18.95 7.89
C GLY A 157 -5.08 -17.94 8.33
N VAL A 158 -3.80 -18.30 8.25
CA VAL A 158 -2.65 -17.42 8.60
C VAL A 158 -2.67 -16.10 7.82
N GLY A 159 -3.18 -16.13 6.59
CA GLY A 159 -3.28 -14.93 5.75
C GLY A 159 -4.08 -13.79 6.36
N VAL A 160 -5.10 -14.07 7.18
CA VAL A 160 -5.91 -13.03 7.84
C VAL A 160 -5.04 -12.18 8.76
N ILE A 161 -4.13 -12.81 9.51
CA ILE A 161 -3.19 -12.12 10.40
C ILE A 161 -2.23 -11.26 9.58
N LEU A 162 -1.70 -11.78 8.47
CA LEU A 162 -0.81 -11.02 7.59
C LEU A 162 -1.50 -9.81 6.95
N ILE A 163 -2.76 -9.97 6.52
CA ILE A 163 -3.56 -8.86 5.99
C ILE A 163 -3.78 -7.81 7.08
N PHE A 164 -4.08 -8.23 8.31
CA PHE A 164 -4.24 -7.29 9.43
C PHE A 164 -2.96 -6.49 9.67
N VAL A 165 -1.80 -7.16 9.70
CA VAL A 165 -0.49 -6.50 9.81
C VAL A 165 -0.23 -5.56 8.63
N ALA A 166 -0.60 -5.93 7.40
CA ALA A 166 -0.46 -5.09 6.22
C ALA A 166 -1.22 -3.75 6.36
N TRP A 167 -2.43 -3.78 6.93
CA TRP A 167 -3.20 -2.57 7.19
C TRP A 167 -2.52 -1.64 8.21
N ILE A 168 -1.88 -2.20 9.25
CA ILE A 168 -1.10 -1.41 10.21
C ILE A 168 0.06 -0.69 9.51
N PHE A 169 0.82 -1.38 8.66
CA PHE A 169 1.89 -0.77 7.87
C PHE A 169 1.36 0.30 6.90
N GLY A 170 0.18 0.08 6.31
CA GLY A 170 -0.49 1.08 5.48
C GLY A 170 -0.76 2.37 6.26
N ILE A 171 -1.32 2.25 7.46
CA ILE A 171 -1.58 3.38 8.36
C ILE A 171 -0.29 4.10 8.75
N ILE A 172 0.77 3.36 9.13
CA ILE A 172 2.09 3.94 9.44
C ILE A 172 2.66 4.68 8.22
N GLY A 173 2.53 4.10 7.02
CA GLY A 173 2.91 4.76 5.77
C GLY A 173 2.16 6.07 5.56
N PHE A 174 0.84 6.08 5.76
CA PHE A 174 0.05 7.32 5.66
C PHE A 174 0.42 8.34 6.73
N PHE A 175 0.75 7.95 7.96
CA PHE A 175 1.21 8.88 8.99
C PHE A 175 2.62 9.41 8.74
N THR A 176 3.51 8.60 8.18
CA THR A 176 4.92 8.94 7.98
C THR A 176 5.18 9.66 6.66
N MET A 177 4.28 9.50 5.67
CA MET A 177 4.40 10.25 4.42
C MET A 177 4.35 11.74 4.70
N LYS A 178 5.41 12.42 4.28
CA LYS A 178 5.51 13.87 4.30
C LYS A 178 4.72 14.39 3.11
N ALA A 179 4.06 15.54 3.28
CA ALA A 179 3.59 16.28 2.11
C ALA A 179 4.79 16.47 1.17
N PRO A 180 4.69 16.13 -0.12
CA PRO A 180 5.78 16.38 -1.05
C PRO A 180 6.10 17.88 -0.99
N GLN A 181 7.20 18.23 -0.35
CA GLN A 181 7.82 19.53 -0.53
C GLN A 181 8.32 19.50 -1.97
N GLN A 182 7.53 20.08 -2.88
CA GLN A 182 7.83 20.33 -4.28
C GLN A 182 8.40 19.13 -5.05
N GLN A 183 7.58 18.56 -5.92
CA GLN A 183 8.06 17.75 -7.04
C GLN A 183 9.21 18.49 -7.75
N GLN A 184 10.46 18.09 -7.48
CA GLN A 184 11.43 18.11 -8.55
C GLN A 184 11.01 17.01 -9.53
N PRO A 185 10.93 17.31 -10.84
CA PRO A 185 10.59 16.34 -11.86
C PRO A 185 11.38 15.06 -11.65
N TYR A 186 10.69 13.93 -11.68
CA TYR A 186 11.30 12.61 -11.76
C TYR A 186 12.21 12.59 -13.00
N GLU A 187 13.51 12.75 -12.76
CA GLU A 187 14.53 12.27 -13.66
C GLU A 187 14.81 10.83 -13.23
N SER A 188 14.41 9.90 -14.09
CA SER A 188 14.56 8.46 -13.90
C SER A 188 16.00 8.11 -13.56
N GLN A 189 16.29 7.74 -12.31
CA GLN A 189 17.57 7.11 -12.00
C GLN A 189 17.47 5.61 -12.31
N PRO A 190 18.26 5.11 -13.28
CA PRO A 190 18.31 3.69 -13.61
C PRO A 190 19.04 2.95 -12.49
N TYR A 191 18.51 1.76 -12.17
CA TYR A 191 18.95 0.86 -11.12
C TYR A 191 20.48 0.73 -11.01
N GLY A 192 21.02 1.09 -9.85
CA GLY A 192 22.38 0.76 -9.42
C GLY A 192 22.32 0.11 -8.05
N TYR A 193 22.31 -1.23 -8.03
CA TYR A 193 22.54 -2.01 -6.82
C TYR A 193 23.90 -1.65 -6.22
N ASN A 194 23.97 -1.28 -4.93
CA ASN A 194 25.23 -1.21 -4.21
C ASN A 194 25.13 -1.98 -2.87
N PRO A 195 25.91 -3.06 -2.68
CA PRO A 195 25.89 -3.91 -1.47
C PRO A 195 26.57 -3.27 -0.25
N PRO A 196 26.47 -3.89 0.95
CA PRO A 196 26.60 -3.23 2.26
C PRO A 196 28.01 -2.70 2.61
N SER A 197 28.00 -1.61 3.37
CA SER A 197 29.13 -0.91 3.96
C SER A 197 30.07 -1.81 4.77
N ALA A 198 31.34 -1.88 4.35
CA ALA A 198 32.46 -2.31 5.18
C ALA A 198 33.42 -1.14 5.39
N GLN A 199 33.41 -0.65 6.63
CA GLN A 199 34.54 -0.18 7.42
C GLN A 199 35.49 0.93 6.90
N SER A 200 35.52 1.98 7.71
CA SER A 200 36.48 3.07 7.81
C SER A 200 37.96 2.70 7.64
N THR A 201 38.72 3.53 6.92
CA THR A 201 40.10 3.89 7.29
C THR A 201 40.50 5.26 6.69
N PRO A 202 41.41 6.02 7.35
CA PRO A 202 41.59 7.45 7.19
C PRO A 202 42.78 7.81 6.29
N GLY A 203 42.71 8.96 5.60
CA GLY A 203 43.91 9.62 5.07
C GLY A 203 43.77 10.32 3.73
N SER A 204 43.38 11.61 3.75
CA SER A 204 44.17 12.66 3.08
C SER A 204 43.68 14.02 3.57
N SER A 205 44.51 14.64 4.41
CA SER A 205 44.42 16.04 4.81
C SER A 205 44.47 16.95 3.58
N GLN A 206 43.39 17.70 3.33
CA GLN A 206 43.52 19.01 2.72
C GLN A 206 42.83 20.00 3.66
N ALA A 207 43.64 20.86 4.28
CA ALA A 207 43.19 21.93 5.14
C ALA A 207 42.22 22.81 4.34
N GLN A 208 40.93 22.72 4.65
CA GLN A 208 39.92 23.60 4.07
C GLN A 208 40.15 25.00 4.66
N SER A 209 40.81 25.87 3.91
CA SER A 209 40.92 27.28 4.24
C SER A 209 39.56 27.96 4.03
N TYR A 210 39.11 28.75 5.00
CA TYR A 210 37.87 29.52 4.93
C TYR A 210 38.17 30.96 4.50
N CYS A 211 37.23 31.58 3.77
CA CYS A 211 37.38 32.97 3.35
C CYS A 211 37.29 33.93 4.54
N SER A 212 38.30 34.77 4.76
CA SER A 212 38.35 35.74 5.88
C SER A 212 37.31 36.86 5.81
N ASN A 213 36.61 37.02 4.68
CA ASN A 213 35.60 38.07 4.50
C ASN A 213 34.16 37.57 4.67
N CYS A 214 33.87 36.30 4.31
CA CYS A 214 32.49 35.77 4.29
C CYS A 214 32.35 34.40 4.96
N GLY A 215 33.44 33.76 5.38
CA GLY A 215 33.42 32.47 6.06
C GLY A 215 33.11 31.26 5.17
N ALA A 216 32.93 31.43 3.85
CA ALA A 216 32.68 30.33 2.93
C ALA A 216 33.95 29.45 2.75
N PRO A 217 33.80 28.11 2.60
CA PRO A 217 34.94 27.22 2.35
C PRO A 217 35.53 27.48 0.96
N LEU A 218 36.86 27.63 0.87
CA LEU A 218 37.57 27.85 -0.38
C LEU A 218 37.96 26.53 -1.03
N LYS A 219 37.93 26.49 -2.36
CA LYS A 219 38.48 25.39 -3.15
C LYS A 219 40.00 25.53 -3.20
N PRO A 220 40.77 24.43 -3.17
CA PRO A 220 42.23 24.49 -3.34
C PRO A 220 42.57 25.20 -4.66
N GLN A 221 43.49 26.18 -4.61
CA GLN A 221 43.97 26.98 -5.76
C GLN A 221 43.02 28.03 -6.36
N SER A 222 41.92 28.42 -5.69
CA SER A 222 41.11 29.57 -6.15
C SER A 222 41.83 30.90 -5.86
N THR A 223 41.98 31.78 -6.85
CA THR A 223 42.51 33.15 -6.66
C THR A 223 41.44 34.14 -6.16
N TYR A 224 40.16 33.77 -6.29
CA TYR A 224 39.00 34.56 -5.88
C TYR A 224 37.96 33.71 -5.15
N CYS A 225 37.33 34.27 -4.13
CA CYS A 225 36.22 33.64 -3.42
C CYS A 225 34.96 33.60 -4.29
N SER A 226 34.42 32.39 -4.54
CA SER A 226 33.21 32.20 -5.35
C SER A 226 31.92 32.72 -4.71
N SER A 227 31.94 32.96 -3.40
CA SER A 227 30.74 33.41 -2.67
C SER A 227 30.67 34.92 -2.47
N CYS A 228 31.81 35.63 -2.47
CA CYS A 228 31.84 37.07 -2.20
C CYS A 228 32.75 37.88 -3.15
N GLY A 229 33.41 37.25 -4.12
CA GLY A 229 34.21 37.92 -5.16
C GLY A 229 35.55 38.50 -4.70
N LYS A 230 35.89 38.44 -3.41
CA LYS A 230 37.15 38.98 -2.89
C LYS A 230 38.33 38.09 -3.31
N LYS A 231 39.44 38.70 -3.73
CA LYS A 231 40.71 38.00 -3.97
C LYS A 231 41.20 37.35 -2.68
N VAL A 232 41.62 36.10 -2.74
CA VAL A 232 42.21 35.39 -1.60
C VAL A 232 43.72 35.49 -1.73
N ASP A 233 44.32 36.25 -0.82
CA ASP A 233 45.76 36.39 -0.72
C ASP A 233 46.31 35.07 -0.17
N THR A 234 47.28 34.48 -0.88
CA THR A 234 47.92 33.21 -0.52
C THR A 234 48.73 33.34 0.75
#